data_AF-A0A094DJS0-F1
#
_entry.id   AF-A0A094DJS0-F1
#
_cell.length_a   1.000
_cell.length_b   1.000
_cell.length_c   1.000
_cell.angle_alpha   90.00
_cell.angle_beta   90.00
_cell.angle_gamma   90.00
#
_symmetry.space_group_name_H-M   'P 1'
#
loop_
_entity.id
_entity.type
_entity.pdbx_description
1 polymer ?
#
loop_
_entity_poly.entity_id
_entity_poly.type
_entity_poly.pdbx_seq_one_letter_code
_entity_poly.pdbx_strand_id
1 'polypeptide(L)'
;MANVYGDTLSALKELQTGELSIIKISKPISTASLQDTAVRTSDASQDAFSPTPASLQEDLSHYKELFSKLRFSYLEQVTKEKFIRAIVGEPQFIVQHGENIELEEQLAEVKASLKAKKNDVAGMVEELERQGRELSQKHEAIKLQTSQLEELPEKIDYLQTSISELQAAQAPGPSASLSLPLDKTMVLVEEKEKESAELDRILEKLQSELPRKTKAVERLEAELQPLEVKRQGTTALARDAKRRKEDALGGNGDDLEERGRWWRGVEGGLKVILTKDHDKNNDNQPADEFLFKMTKGTASFGKRHNKSHVLCRRCGRRSLHVQKHTCSSCGYPAAKIRGYNWSEKAKRRKTTGSGRMRYLKTVSRKFKNGFQNGVPKDSRGPTAKTE
;
A
#
# COMPACT_ATOMS: atom_id res chain seq x y z
N MET A 1 -37.02 -0.55 20.42
CA MET A 1 -35.87 0.35 20.26
C MET A 1 -35.85 1.04 18.91
N ALA A 2 -36.10 0.36 17.79
CA ALA A 2 -36.16 0.97 16.44
C ALA A 2 -37.10 2.19 16.32
N ASN A 3 -38.30 2.14 16.90
CA ASN A 3 -39.25 3.27 16.88
C ASN A 3 -38.70 4.54 17.56
N VAL A 4 -37.97 4.40 18.67
CA VAL A 4 -37.45 5.57 19.40
C VAL A 4 -36.38 6.31 18.58
N TYR A 5 -35.53 5.59 17.84
CA TYR A 5 -34.51 6.19 16.98
C TYR A 5 -35.13 6.92 15.79
N GLY A 6 -36.11 6.31 15.13
CA GLY A 6 -36.83 6.92 14.01
C GLY A 6 -37.56 8.21 14.41
N ASP A 7 -38.21 8.21 15.58
CA ASP A 7 -38.92 9.38 16.11
C ASP A 7 -37.96 10.53 16.42
N THR A 8 -36.82 10.25 17.07
CA THR A 8 -35.81 11.29 17.38
C THR A 8 -35.16 11.89 16.13
N LEU A 9 -34.88 11.07 15.12
CA LEU A 9 -34.27 11.50 13.87
C LEU A 9 -35.23 12.32 13.01
N SER A 10 -36.52 11.97 13.03
CA SER A 10 -37.58 12.74 12.37
C SER A 10 -37.74 14.12 13.04
N ALA A 11 -37.81 14.15 14.37
CA ALA A 11 -37.87 15.41 15.12
C ALA A 11 -36.63 16.31 14.89
N LEU A 12 -35.43 15.73 14.81
CA LEU A 12 -34.20 16.48 14.50
C LEU A 12 -34.21 17.04 13.07
N LYS A 13 -34.72 16.28 12.09
CA LYS A 13 -34.87 16.74 10.71
C LYS A 13 -35.86 17.88 10.60
N GLU A 14 -36.99 17.80 11.28
CA GLU A 14 -37.97 18.89 11.35
C GLU A 14 -37.35 20.17 11.92
N LEU A 15 -36.59 20.07 13.01
CA LEU A 15 -35.89 21.22 13.61
C LEU A 15 -34.79 21.81 12.70
N GLN A 16 -34.20 21.01 11.81
CA GLN A 16 -33.17 21.48 10.86
C GLN A 16 -33.73 22.14 9.59
N THR A 17 -35.04 22.04 9.31
CA THR A 17 -35.65 22.69 8.12
C THR A 17 -35.71 24.22 8.21
N GLY A 18 -35.55 24.79 9.41
CA GLY A 18 -35.44 26.23 9.59
C GLY A 18 -34.04 26.74 9.25
N GLU A 19 -33.87 27.38 8.09
CA GLU A 19 -32.62 28.07 7.73
C GLU A 19 -32.41 29.30 8.64
N LEU A 20 -31.80 29.08 9.80
CA LEU A 20 -31.36 30.12 10.74
C LEU A 20 -30.08 30.80 10.21
N SER A 21 -30.19 31.60 9.15
CA SER A 21 -29.09 32.48 8.77
C SER A 21 -29.21 33.81 9.51
N ILE A 22 -28.10 34.28 10.09
CA ILE A 22 -28.01 35.60 10.76
C ILE A 22 -28.55 36.70 9.82
N ILE A 23 -28.30 36.55 8.52
CA ILE A 23 -28.76 37.46 7.46
C ILE A 23 -30.30 37.46 7.31
N LYS A 24 -30.97 36.31 7.46
CA LYS A 24 -32.45 36.25 7.44
C LYS A 24 -33.07 36.79 8.73
N ILE A 25 -32.40 36.59 9.87
CA ILE A 25 -32.84 37.08 11.18
C ILE A 25 -32.59 38.60 11.31
N SER A 26 -31.56 39.14 10.67
CA SER A 26 -31.23 40.57 10.69
C SER A 26 -32.09 41.42 9.75
N LYS A 27 -32.63 40.83 8.66
CA LYS A 27 -33.54 41.51 7.72
C LYS A 27 -34.63 42.34 8.40
N PRO A 28 -35.45 41.81 9.34
CA PRO A 28 -36.49 42.61 10.01
C PRO A 28 -35.92 43.76 10.85
N ILE A 29 -34.74 43.60 11.45
CA ILE A 29 -34.08 44.63 12.27
C ILE A 29 -33.56 45.78 11.39
N SER A 30 -32.93 45.46 10.26
CA SER A 30 -32.44 46.47 9.30
C SER A 30 -33.57 47.21 8.59
N THR A 31 -34.69 46.54 8.26
CA THR A 31 -35.83 47.20 7.61
C THR A 31 -36.62 48.11 8.54
N ALA A 32 -36.69 47.79 9.84
CA ALA A 32 -37.35 48.65 10.82
C ALA A 32 -36.60 49.97 11.07
N SER A 33 -35.27 49.99 10.89
CA SER A 33 -34.45 51.19 11.08
C SER A 33 -34.40 52.12 9.86
N LEU A 34 -34.88 51.69 8.68
CA LEU A 34 -34.77 52.44 7.42
C LEU A 34 -36.07 53.08 6.95
N GLN A 35 -37.17 52.97 7.70
CA GLN A 35 -38.45 53.54 7.29
C GLN A 35 -38.57 55.06 7.44
N ASP A 36 -37.58 55.77 8.02
CA ASP A 36 -37.73 57.20 8.34
C ASP A 36 -36.76 58.19 7.65
N THR A 37 -35.94 57.75 6.69
CA THR A 37 -35.14 58.70 5.88
C THR A 37 -35.09 58.30 4.43
N ALA A 38 -36.13 58.68 3.68
CA ALA A 38 -36.10 58.70 2.22
C ALA A 38 -35.16 59.83 1.74
N VAL A 39 -33.84 59.60 1.75
CA VAL A 39 -32.87 60.43 1.05
C VAL A 39 -32.27 59.63 -0.09
N ARG A 40 -32.49 60.14 -1.30
CA ARG A 40 -31.97 59.62 -2.55
C ARG A 40 -30.45 59.60 -2.54
N THR A 41 -29.85 58.42 -2.54
CA THR A 41 -28.46 58.22 -2.97
C THR A 41 -28.45 57.25 -4.14
N SER A 42 -28.21 57.80 -5.32
CA SER A 42 -27.94 57.04 -6.53
C SER A 42 -26.56 56.37 -6.40
N ASP A 43 -26.54 55.14 -5.91
CA ASP A 43 -25.43 54.23 -6.12
C ASP A 43 -25.99 52.80 -6.30
N ALA A 44 -26.21 52.45 -7.56
CA ALA A 44 -26.78 51.17 -7.96
C ALA A 44 -25.63 50.18 -8.20
N SER A 45 -25.14 49.52 -7.16
CA SER A 45 -24.18 48.39 -7.30
C SER A 45 -24.15 47.40 -6.13
N GLN A 46 -25.10 47.43 -5.18
CA GLN A 46 -25.09 46.54 -4.00
C GLN A 46 -26.17 45.45 -3.98
N ASP A 47 -26.85 45.20 -5.09
CA ASP A 47 -27.75 44.04 -5.20
C ASP A 47 -27.09 42.95 -6.04
N ALA A 48 -26.84 41.79 -5.41
CA ALA A 48 -26.59 40.46 -6.02
C ALA A 48 -25.22 39.78 -5.80
N PHE A 49 -24.55 39.97 -4.66
CA PHE A 49 -23.51 39.02 -4.24
C PHE A 49 -23.81 38.44 -2.85
N SER A 50 -23.93 37.12 -2.79
CA SER A 50 -23.92 36.37 -1.52
C SER A 50 -22.65 36.77 -0.76
N PRO A 51 -22.76 37.47 0.38
CA PRO A 51 -21.59 37.98 1.06
C PRO A 51 -20.76 36.81 1.57
N THR A 52 -19.60 36.63 0.96
CA THR A 52 -18.60 35.70 1.49
C THR A 52 -17.94 36.34 2.72
N PRO A 53 -17.45 35.55 3.69
CA PRO A 53 -16.76 36.11 4.86
C PRO A 53 -15.58 37.03 4.50
N ALA A 54 -14.90 36.74 3.39
CA ALA A 54 -13.82 37.56 2.87
C ALA A 54 -14.31 38.91 2.32
N SER A 55 -15.39 38.93 1.54
CA SER A 55 -15.94 40.17 0.98
C SER A 55 -16.47 41.11 2.07
N LEU A 56 -17.10 40.57 3.13
CA LEU A 56 -17.55 41.37 4.27
C LEU A 56 -16.40 42.05 5.02
N GLN A 57 -15.26 41.37 5.13
CA GLN A 57 -14.08 41.93 5.81
C GLN A 57 -13.46 43.06 4.98
N GLU A 58 -13.42 42.89 3.66
CA GLU A 58 -12.98 43.92 2.72
C GLU A 58 -13.91 45.15 2.78
N ASP A 59 -15.24 44.94 2.75
CA ASP A 59 -16.23 46.01 2.88
C ASP A 59 -16.07 46.78 4.20
N LEU A 60 -15.90 46.06 5.32
CA LEU A 60 -15.67 46.70 6.64
C LEU A 60 -14.40 47.54 6.66
N SER A 61 -13.33 47.10 5.99
CA SER A 61 -12.09 47.86 5.89
C SER A 61 -12.28 49.13 5.04
N HIS A 62 -12.95 49.00 3.89
CA HIS A 62 -13.29 50.11 3.01
C HIS A 62 -14.16 51.16 3.71
N TYR A 63 -15.23 50.75 4.40
CA TYR A 63 -16.09 51.68 5.13
C TYR A 63 -15.36 52.39 6.27
N LYS A 64 -14.49 51.70 7.01
CA LYS A 64 -13.66 52.34 8.06
C LYS A 64 -12.79 53.45 7.48
N GLU A 65 -12.13 53.18 6.35
CA GLU A 65 -11.33 54.18 5.66
C GLU A 65 -12.17 55.34 5.13
N LEU A 66 -13.29 55.05 4.46
CA LEU A 66 -14.21 56.05 3.93
C LEU A 66 -14.73 56.98 5.04
N PHE A 67 -15.20 56.42 6.15
CA PHE A 67 -15.69 57.21 7.28
C PHE A 67 -14.58 58.00 7.96
N SER A 68 -13.34 57.49 8.02
CA SER A 68 -12.21 58.26 8.54
C SER A 68 -11.90 59.49 7.67
N LYS A 69 -11.94 59.34 6.34
CA LYS A 69 -11.74 60.42 5.36
C LYS A 69 -12.88 61.44 5.41
N LEU A 70 -14.13 60.98 5.44
CA LEU A 70 -15.32 61.81 5.57
C LEU A 70 -15.30 62.60 6.88
N ARG A 71 -14.96 61.96 8.00
CA ARG A 71 -14.82 62.62 9.31
C ARG A 71 -13.78 63.73 9.25
N PHE A 72 -12.61 63.48 8.65
CA PHE A 72 -11.55 64.48 8.52
C PHE A 72 -12.02 65.67 7.68
N SER A 73 -12.59 65.41 6.50
CA SER A 73 -13.13 66.43 5.61
C SER A 73 -14.23 67.27 6.28
N TYR A 74 -15.16 66.62 6.98
CA TYR A 74 -16.24 67.29 7.70
C TYR A 74 -15.70 68.19 8.82
N LEU A 75 -14.78 67.68 9.65
CA LEU A 75 -14.16 68.48 10.72
C LEU A 75 -13.41 69.68 10.15
N GLU A 76 -12.68 69.51 9.05
CA GLU A 76 -11.97 70.59 8.37
C GLU A 76 -12.96 71.63 7.81
N GLN A 77 -14.04 71.20 7.16
CA GLN A 77 -15.06 72.11 6.61
C GLN A 77 -15.78 72.88 7.72
N VAL A 78 -16.23 72.21 8.77
CA VAL A 78 -16.93 72.84 9.89
C VAL A 78 -16.02 73.79 10.64
N THR A 79 -14.74 73.47 10.82
CA THR A 79 -13.79 74.39 11.46
C THR A 79 -13.54 75.63 10.61
N LYS A 80 -13.35 75.47 9.30
CA LYS A 80 -13.24 76.61 8.36
C LYS A 80 -14.50 77.48 8.38
N GLU A 81 -15.67 76.87 8.31
CA GLU A 81 -16.95 77.59 8.33
C GLU A 81 -17.16 78.34 9.64
N LYS A 82 -16.93 77.69 10.79
CA LYS A 82 -17.02 78.32 12.11
C LYS A 82 -16.03 79.47 12.25
N PHE A 83 -14.80 79.30 11.78
CA PHE A 83 -13.77 80.35 11.82
C PHE A 83 -14.18 81.57 10.98
N ILE A 84 -14.65 81.35 9.75
CA ILE A 84 -15.12 82.44 8.88
C ILE A 84 -16.32 83.15 9.52
N ARG A 85 -17.29 82.40 10.05
CA ARG A 85 -18.45 82.98 10.74
C ARG A 85 -18.07 83.79 11.99
N ALA A 86 -17.06 83.35 12.75
CA ALA A 86 -16.60 84.07 13.93
C ALA A 86 -15.94 85.42 13.59
N ILE A 87 -15.26 85.52 12.44
CA ILE A 87 -14.60 86.76 11.99
C ILE A 87 -15.58 87.71 11.30
N VAL A 88 -16.51 87.18 10.50
CA VAL A 88 -17.41 87.96 9.64
C VAL A 88 -18.74 88.27 10.33
N GLY A 89 -19.15 87.48 11.33
CA GLY A 89 -20.41 87.67 12.04
C GLY A 89 -20.41 88.91 12.94
N GLU A 90 -21.48 89.69 12.88
CA GLU A 90 -21.77 90.76 13.84
C GLU A 90 -22.76 90.24 14.89
N PRO A 91 -22.44 90.27 16.21
CA PRO A 91 -21.20 90.70 16.85
C PRO A 91 -20.08 89.65 16.80
N GLN A 92 -18.82 90.11 16.81
CA GLN A 92 -17.63 89.25 16.78
C GLN A 92 -17.60 88.33 17.99
N PHE A 93 -17.64 87.02 17.75
CA PHE A 93 -17.63 86.01 18.81
C PHE A 93 -16.21 85.76 19.30
N ILE A 94 -15.82 86.42 20.40
CA ILE A 94 -14.53 86.24 21.07
C ILE A 94 -14.73 85.26 22.22
N VAL A 95 -14.19 84.04 22.06
CA VAL A 95 -14.27 83.00 23.10
C VAL A 95 -13.50 83.46 24.34
N GLN A 96 -14.18 83.53 25.47
CA GLN A 96 -13.55 83.88 26.74
C GLN A 96 -12.89 82.67 27.39
N HIS A 97 -11.87 82.89 28.24
CA HIS A 97 -11.19 81.79 28.94
C HIS A 97 -12.15 81.01 29.86
N GLY A 98 -13.12 81.68 30.48
CA GLY A 98 -14.15 81.02 31.32
C GLY A 98 -15.03 80.05 30.53
N GLU A 99 -15.50 80.45 29.36
CA GLU A 99 -16.33 79.60 28.47
C GLU A 99 -15.55 78.35 28.00
N ASN A 100 -14.24 78.48 27.79
CA ASN A 100 -13.40 77.32 27.48
C ASN A 100 -13.33 76.32 28.64
N ILE A 101 -13.20 76.80 29.88
CA ILE A 101 -13.18 75.93 31.07
C ILE A 101 -14.50 75.18 31.20
N GLU A 102 -15.64 75.87 31.05
CA GLU A 102 -16.97 75.24 31.11
C GLU A 102 -17.16 74.19 30.01
N LEU A 103 -16.73 74.49 28.77
CA LEU A 103 -16.79 73.53 27.67
C LEU A 103 -15.84 72.34 27.87
N GLU A 104 -14.67 72.54 28.47
CA GLU A 104 -13.74 71.47 28.82
C GLU A 104 -14.33 70.52 29.85
N GLU A 105 -15.03 71.05 30.86
CA GLU A 105 -15.73 70.26 31.88
C GLU A 105 -16.89 69.45 31.27
N GLN A 106 -17.74 70.07 30.44
CA GLN A 106 -18.81 69.37 29.71
C GLN A 106 -18.26 68.29 28.78
N LEU A 107 -17.16 68.57 28.06
CA LEU A 107 -16.50 67.58 27.22
C LEU A 107 -15.92 66.43 28.03
N ALA A 108 -15.42 66.68 29.24
CA ALA A 108 -14.92 65.64 30.12
C ALA A 108 -16.05 64.68 30.53
N GLU A 109 -17.22 65.20 30.90
CA GLU A 109 -18.40 64.40 31.24
C GLU A 109 -18.89 63.56 30.06
N VAL A 110 -19.09 64.18 28.88
CA VAL A 110 -19.55 63.47 27.69
C VAL A 110 -18.53 62.41 27.24
N LYS A 111 -17.21 62.70 27.34
CA LYS A 111 -16.17 61.71 27.04
C LYS A 111 -16.20 60.54 28.02
N ALA A 112 -16.45 60.78 29.30
CA ALA A 112 -16.58 59.73 30.29
C ALA A 112 -17.79 58.83 29.99
N SER A 113 -18.96 59.43 29.71
CA SER A 113 -20.18 58.70 29.32
C SER A 113 -19.99 57.89 28.03
N LEU A 114 -19.35 58.47 27.01
CA LEU A 114 -19.04 57.77 25.77
C LEU A 114 -18.07 56.61 26.00
N LYS A 115 -17.08 56.78 26.87
CA LYS A 115 -16.12 55.71 27.22
C LYS A 115 -16.82 54.56 27.95
N ALA A 116 -17.73 54.86 28.88
CA ALA A 116 -18.54 53.84 29.55
C ALA A 116 -19.36 53.02 28.54
N LYS A 117 -20.14 53.69 27.68
CA LYS A 117 -20.94 53.00 26.64
C LYS A 117 -20.08 52.18 25.66
N LYS A 118 -18.88 52.66 25.32
CA LYS A 118 -17.95 51.89 24.47
C LYS A 118 -17.49 50.61 25.15
N ASN A 119 -17.21 50.65 26.45
CA ASN A 119 -16.83 49.46 27.21
C ASN A 119 -18.00 48.48 27.30
N ASP A 120 -19.23 48.96 27.52
CA ASP A 120 -20.43 48.11 27.55
C ASP A 120 -20.66 47.40 26.21
N VAL A 121 -20.55 48.13 25.09
CA VAL A 121 -20.67 47.56 23.74
C VAL A 121 -19.55 46.56 23.47
N ALA A 122 -18.31 46.86 23.88
CA ALA A 122 -17.21 45.91 23.74
C ALA A 122 -17.48 44.60 24.51
N GLY A 123 -17.97 44.70 25.74
CA GLY A 123 -18.36 43.53 26.53
C GLY A 123 -19.50 42.73 25.90
N MET A 124 -20.52 43.39 25.36
CA MET A 124 -21.62 42.71 24.64
C MET A 124 -21.11 41.97 23.40
N VAL A 125 -20.16 42.54 22.65
CA VAL A 125 -19.56 41.89 21.48
C VAL A 125 -18.75 40.66 21.89
N GLU A 126 -17.93 40.77 22.95
CA GLU A 126 -17.15 39.63 23.47
C GLU A 126 -18.07 38.47 23.90
N GLU A 127 -19.17 38.76 24.59
CA GLU A 127 -20.14 37.74 25.01
C GLU A 127 -20.86 37.11 23.82
N LEU A 128 -21.25 37.90 22.81
CA LEU A 128 -21.86 37.39 21.57
C LEU A 128 -20.87 36.50 20.79
N GLU A 129 -19.60 36.86 20.72
CA GLU A 129 -18.58 36.02 20.10
C GLU A 129 -18.40 34.71 20.85
N ARG A 130 -18.37 34.75 22.18
CA ARG A 130 -18.28 33.56 23.03
C ARG A 130 -19.46 32.62 22.79
N GLN A 131 -20.68 33.16 22.83
CA GLN A 131 -21.91 32.40 22.58
C GLN A 131 -21.95 31.86 21.15
N GLY A 132 -21.54 32.65 20.15
CA GLY A 132 -21.46 32.23 18.76
C GLY A 132 -20.54 31.02 18.56
N ARG A 133 -19.37 31.02 19.19
CA ARG A 133 -18.43 29.89 19.14
C ARG A 133 -18.98 28.64 19.82
N GLU A 134 -19.58 28.81 21.00
CA GLU A 134 -20.20 27.71 21.76
C GLU A 134 -21.36 27.07 20.98
N LEU A 135 -22.22 27.89 20.35
CA LEU A 135 -23.32 27.41 19.52
C LEU A 135 -22.82 26.70 18.25
N SER A 136 -21.78 27.22 17.60
CA SER A 136 -21.17 26.56 16.44
C SER A 136 -20.67 25.15 16.78
N GLN A 137 -19.95 25.01 17.90
CA GLN A 137 -19.44 23.71 18.34
C GLN A 137 -20.57 22.73 18.68
N LYS A 138 -21.61 23.20 19.38
CA LYS A 138 -22.79 22.38 19.68
C LYS A 138 -23.51 21.95 18.40
N HIS A 139 -23.66 22.86 17.44
CA HIS A 139 -24.29 22.56 16.16
C HIS A 139 -23.51 21.52 15.35
N GLU A 140 -22.17 21.65 15.28
CA GLU A 140 -21.31 20.66 14.64
C GLU A 140 -21.40 19.28 15.31
N ALA A 141 -21.40 19.25 16.64
CA ALA A 141 -21.53 18.01 17.41
C ALA A 141 -22.89 17.32 17.16
N ILE A 142 -23.99 18.09 17.20
CA ILE A 142 -25.33 17.56 16.89
C ILE A 142 -25.38 17.05 15.45
N LYS A 143 -24.83 17.79 14.49
CA LYS A 143 -24.78 17.36 13.08
C LYS A 143 -24.05 16.03 12.90
N LEU A 144 -22.91 15.86 13.58
CA LEU A 144 -22.16 14.59 13.57
C LEU A 144 -22.98 13.47 14.19
N GLN A 145 -23.62 13.70 15.34
CA GLN A 145 -24.48 12.71 16.00
C GLN A 145 -25.68 12.35 15.13
N THR A 146 -26.31 13.31 14.44
CA THR A 146 -27.39 13.05 13.49
C THR A 146 -26.92 12.14 12.35
N SER A 147 -25.75 12.40 11.74
CA SER A 147 -25.22 11.50 10.71
C SER A 147 -24.91 10.09 11.23
N GLN A 148 -24.45 9.96 12.48
CA GLN A 148 -24.25 8.65 13.09
C GLN A 148 -25.56 7.91 13.31
N LEU A 149 -26.60 8.62 13.77
CA LEU A 149 -27.94 8.06 13.94
C LEU A 149 -28.58 7.64 12.61
N GLU A 150 -28.26 8.31 11.50
CA GLU A 150 -28.69 7.91 10.16
C GLU A 150 -28.06 6.59 9.71
N GLU A 151 -26.77 6.35 10.02
CA GLU A 151 -26.04 5.14 9.60
C GLU A 151 -26.30 3.90 10.49
N LEU A 152 -26.70 4.10 11.74
CA LEU A 152 -26.82 3.02 12.73
C LEU A 152 -27.88 1.95 12.38
N PRO A 153 -29.08 2.28 11.87
CA PRO A 153 -30.08 1.28 11.50
C PRO A 153 -29.56 0.29 10.46
N GLU A 154 -28.92 0.78 9.39
CA GLU A 154 -28.35 -0.09 8.34
C GLU A 154 -27.27 -1.03 8.89
N LYS A 155 -26.43 -0.54 9.81
CA LYS A 155 -25.42 -1.36 10.48
C LYS A 155 -26.04 -2.41 11.39
N ILE A 156 -27.10 -2.07 12.12
CA ILE A 156 -27.81 -3.01 12.99
C ILE A 156 -28.44 -4.12 12.14
N ASP A 157 -29.11 -3.77 11.05
CA ASP A 157 -29.76 -4.74 10.15
C ASP A 157 -28.72 -5.67 9.50
N TYR A 158 -27.59 -5.10 9.06
CA TYR A 158 -26.46 -5.87 8.54
C TYR A 158 -25.91 -6.86 9.59
N LEU A 159 -25.65 -6.39 10.81
CA LEU A 159 -25.12 -7.24 11.88
C LEU A 159 -26.13 -8.32 12.29
N GLN A 160 -27.42 -8.02 12.34
CA GLN A 160 -28.47 -9.02 12.60
C GLN A 160 -28.53 -10.08 11.50
N THR A 161 -28.44 -9.66 10.24
CA THR A 161 -28.38 -10.58 9.09
C THR A 161 -27.14 -11.46 9.18
N SER A 162 -25.96 -10.88 9.43
CA SER A 162 -24.71 -11.62 9.57
C SER A 162 -24.73 -12.59 10.76
N ILE A 163 -25.30 -12.20 11.90
CA ILE A 163 -25.50 -13.10 13.04
C ILE A 163 -26.41 -14.27 12.64
N SER A 164 -27.51 -14.01 11.93
CA SER A 164 -28.42 -15.07 11.49
C SER A 164 -27.78 -16.04 10.48
N GLU A 165 -26.95 -15.52 9.57
CA GLU A 165 -26.17 -16.32 8.62
C GLU A 165 -25.13 -17.19 9.33
N LEU A 166 -24.39 -16.62 10.28
CA LEU A 166 -23.40 -17.33 11.08
C LEU A 166 -24.05 -18.41 11.95
N GLN A 167 -25.20 -18.13 12.55
CA GLN A 167 -25.98 -19.11 13.29
C GLN A 167 -26.49 -20.24 12.40
N ALA A 168 -26.95 -19.93 11.18
CA ALA A 168 -27.36 -20.94 10.21
C ALA A 168 -26.18 -21.79 9.72
N ALA A 169 -25.01 -21.19 9.50
CA ALA A 169 -23.78 -21.88 9.14
C ALA A 169 -23.25 -22.78 10.27
N GLN A 170 -23.53 -22.41 11.53
CA GLN A 170 -23.20 -23.20 12.71
C GLN A 170 -24.22 -24.32 13.00
N ALA A 171 -25.19 -24.56 12.11
CA ALA A 171 -26.06 -25.72 12.21
C ALA A 171 -25.23 -27.00 12.36
N PRO A 172 -25.63 -27.93 13.25
CA PRO A 172 -24.82 -29.10 13.59
C PRO A 172 -24.61 -29.97 12.35
N GLY A 173 -23.38 -29.97 11.83
CA GLY A 173 -22.94 -30.93 10.84
C GLY A 173 -22.88 -32.35 11.44
N PRO A 174 -22.67 -33.39 10.61
CA PRO A 174 -22.69 -34.79 11.06
C PRO A 174 -21.60 -35.15 12.10
N SER A 175 -20.63 -34.27 12.36
CA SER A 175 -19.58 -34.48 13.36
C SER A 175 -19.79 -33.59 14.59
N ALA A 176 -20.08 -34.22 15.73
CA ALA A 176 -20.31 -33.56 17.02
C ALA A 176 -19.12 -32.72 17.54
N SER A 177 -17.91 -32.91 17.00
CA SER A 177 -16.73 -32.11 17.33
C SER A 177 -16.70 -30.73 16.67
N LEU A 178 -17.52 -30.49 15.64
CA LEU A 178 -17.58 -29.20 14.91
C LEU A 178 -18.62 -28.23 15.50
N SER A 179 -19.44 -28.69 16.45
CA SER A 179 -20.48 -27.90 17.13
C SER A 179 -20.15 -27.62 18.60
N LEU A 180 -18.87 -27.62 18.95
CA LEU A 180 -18.40 -27.36 20.31
C LEU A 180 -18.29 -25.86 20.59
N PRO A 181 -18.55 -25.40 21.83
CA PRO A 181 -18.21 -24.04 22.27
C PRO A 181 -16.72 -23.73 22.09
N LEU A 182 -16.39 -22.45 21.92
CA LEU A 182 -15.02 -21.98 21.63
C LEU A 182 -13.98 -22.59 22.58
N ASP A 183 -14.25 -22.57 23.89
CA ASP A 183 -13.33 -23.10 24.90
C ASP A 183 -12.99 -24.58 24.65
N LYS A 184 -13.99 -25.39 24.31
CA LYS A 184 -13.79 -26.83 24.04
C LYS A 184 -13.09 -27.05 22.70
N THR A 185 -13.35 -26.21 21.69
CA THR A 185 -12.63 -26.29 20.42
C THR A 185 -11.15 -25.94 20.58
N MET A 186 -10.82 -24.94 21.40
CA MET A 186 -9.43 -24.54 21.68
C MET A 186 -8.65 -25.67 22.34
N VAL A 187 -9.26 -26.35 23.33
CA VAL A 187 -8.64 -27.52 23.98
C VAL A 187 -8.39 -28.65 22.97
N LEU A 188 -9.37 -28.97 22.12
CA LEU A 188 -9.19 -30.01 21.09
C LEU A 188 -8.13 -29.62 20.05
N VAL A 189 -8.04 -28.35 19.67
CA VAL A 189 -7.00 -27.86 18.75
C VAL A 189 -5.62 -28.04 19.39
N GLU A 190 -5.45 -27.64 20.66
CA GLU A 190 -4.19 -27.85 21.38
C GLU A 190 -3.82 -29.33 21.48
N GLU A 191 -4.78 -30.22 21.71
CA GLU A 191 -4.56 -31.67 21.71
C GLU A 191 -4.10 -32.16 20.33
N LYS A 192 -4.74 -31.71 19.24
CA LYS A 192 -4.36 -32.09 17.88
C LYS A 192 -3.03 -31.51 17.43
N GLU A 193 -2.70 -30.31 17.85
CA GLU A 193 -1.38 -29.71 17.63
C GLU A 193 -0.28 -30.50 18.35
N LYS A 194 -0.53 -30.96 19.57
CA LYS A 194 0.39 -31.85 20.31
C LYS A 194 0.56 -33.20 19.60
N GLU A 195 -0.53 -33.83 19.16
CA GLU A 195 -0.47 -35.07 18.37
C GLU A 195 0.34 -34.88 17.08
N SER A 196 0.09 -33.80 16.33
CA SER A 196 0.84 -33.48 15.11
C SER A 196 2.33 -33.27 15.40
N ALA A 197 2.66 -32.52 16.45
CA ALA A 197 4.05 -32.26 16.83
C ALA A 197 4.78 -33.55 17.23
N GLU A 198 4.09 -34.51 17.86
CA GLU A 198 4.67 -35.80 18.19
C GLU A 198 4.90 -36.66 16.93
N LEU A 199 3.94 -36.67 15.99
CA LEU A 199 4.12 -37.33 14.70
C LEU A 199 5.28 -36.72 13.91
N ASP A 200 5.44 -35.40 13.92
CA ASP A 200 6.56 -34.72 13.27
C ASP A 200 7.91 -35.11 13.90
N ARG A 201 7.99 -35.23 15.22
CA ARG A 201 9.20 -35.74 15.91
C ARG A 201 9.52 -37.17 15.52
N ILE A 202 8.50 -38.04 15.44
CA ILE A 202 8.67 -39.43 15.00
C ILE A 202 9.17 -39.48 13.56
N LEU A 203 8.59 -38.65 12.67
CA LEU A 203 9.03 -38.54 11.29
C LEU A 203 10.47 -38.06 11.18
N GLU A 204 10.87 -37.03 11.93
CA GLU A 204 12.24 -36.52 11.93
C GLU A 204 13.24 -37.60 12.42
N LYS A 205 12.88 -38.34 13.47
CA LYS A 205 13.68 -39.47 13.96
C LYS A 205 13.84 -40.54 12.88
N LEU A 206 12.75 -40.99 12.27
CA LEU A 206 12.79 -42.00 11.21
C LEU A 206 13.58 -41.51 9.97
N GLN A 207 13.42 -40.24 9.60
CA GLN A 207 14.19 -39.61 8.53
C GLN A 207 15.69 -39.56 8.83
N SER A 208 16.08 -39.43 10.10
CA SER A 208 17.49 -39.45 10.50
C SER A 208 18.10 -40.87 10.52
N GLU A 209 17.26 -41.90 10.78
CA GLU A 209 17.67 -43.30 10.81
C GLU A 209 17.76 -43.91 9.40
N LEU A 210 16.91 -43.47 8.48
CA LEU A 210 16.83 -43.98 7.10
C LEU A 210 18.20 -44.02 6.40
N PRO A 211 19.03 -42.94 6.38
CA PRO A 211 20.32 -42.94 5.68
C PRO A 211 21.35 -43.88 6.30
N ARG A 212 21.24 -44.16 7.61
CA ARG A 212 22.13 -45.12 8.29
C ARG A 212 21.76 -46.53 7.92
N LYS A 213 20.47 -46.84 7.88
CA LYS A 213 19.95 -48.15 7.47
C LYS A 213 20.22 -48.41 5.98
N THR A 214 20.04 -47.42 5.10
CA THR A 214 20.39 -47.58 3.67
C THR A 214 21.86 -47.88 3.47
N LYS A 215 22.77 -47.13 4.13
CA LYS A 215 24.21 -47.42 4.08
C LYS A 215 24.59 -48.79 4.64
N ALA A 216 23.87 -49.27 5.66
CA ALA A 216 24.09 -50.60 6.21
C ALA A 216 23.68 -51.69 5.20
N VAL A 217 22.56 -51.50 4.49
CA VAL A 217 22.13 -52.39 3.41
C VAL A 217 23.15 -52.36 2.27
N GLU A 218 23.58 -51.19 1.80
CA GLU A 218 24.61 -51.06 0.76
C GLU A 218 25.92 -51.76 1.13
N ARG A 219 26.34 -51.68 2.41
CA ARG A 219 27.52 -52.41 2.91
C ARG A 219 27.33 -53.92 2.83
N LEU A 220 26.20 -54.42 3.33
CA LEU A 220 25.91 -55.85 3.31
C LEU A 220 25.80 -56.39 1.88
N GLU A 221 25.20 -55.63 0.97
CA GLU A 221 25.17 -55.95 -0.47
C GLU A 221 26.58 -56.01 -1.05
N ALA A 222 27.46 -55.06 -0.72
CA ALA A 222 28.86 -55.06 -1.15
C ALA A 222 29.67 -56.25 -0.59
N GLU A 223 29.37 -56.71 0.63
CA GLU A 223 29.96 -57.92 1.23
C GLU A 223 29.42 -59.22 0.60
N LEU A 224 28.14 -59.23 0.21
CA LEU A 224 27.49 -60.37 -0.45
C LEU A 224 27.99 -60.58 -1.88
N GLN A 225 28.22 -59.51 -2.65
CA GLN A 225 28.69 -59.59 -4.04
C GLN A 225 29.92 -60.53 -4.25
N PRO A 226 31.05 -60.37 -3.54
CA PRO A 226 32.19 -61.27 -3.72
C PRO A 226 31.91 -62.70 -3.24
N LEU A 227 31.03 -62.89 -2.25
CA LEU A 227 30.61 -64.23 -1.80
C LEU A 227 29.73 -64.92 -2.85
N GLU A 228 28.83 -64.18 -3.49
CA GLU A 228 28.01 -64.67 -4.61
C GLU A 228 28.86 -65.03 -5.81
N VAL A 229 29.85 -64.21 -6.17
CA VAL A 229 30.80 -64.53 -7.24
C VAL A 229 31.62 -65.77 -6.91
N LYS A 230 32.09 -65.92 -5.66
CA LYS A 230 32.79 -67.15 -5.20
C LYS A 230 31.88 -68.38 -5.25
N ARG A 231 30.61 -68.26 -4.84
CA ARG A 231 29.61 -69.33 -4.95
C ARG A 231 29.37 -69.69 -6.42
N GLN A 232 29.17 -68.70 -7.29
CA GLN A 232 28.99 -68.93 -8.72
C GLN A 232 30.21 -69.62 -9.33
N GLY A 233 31.42 -69.15 -9.04
CA GLY A 233 32.67 -69.76 -9.50
C GLY A 233 32.84 -71.21 -9.03
N THR A 234 32.62 -71.49 -7.74
CA THR A 234 32.68 -72.88 -7.22
C THR A 234 31.61 -73.78 -7.83
N THR A 235 30.39 -73.29 -8.03
CA THR A 235 29.35 -74.07 -8.71
C THR A 235 29.66 -74.31 -10.19
N ALA A 236 30.27 -73.35 -10.88
CA ALA A 236 30.72 -73.52 -12.27
C ALA A 236 31.84 -74.56 -12.34
N LEU A 237 32.84 -74.50 -11.47
CA LEU A 237 33.90 -75.51 -11.38
C LEU A 237 33.34 -76.90 -11.07
N ALA A 238 32.35 -77.01 -10.18
CA ALA A 238 31.69 -78.29 -9.89
C ALA A 238 30.88 -78.82 -11.09
N ARG A 239 30.19 -77.93 -11.83
CA ARG A 239 29.50 -78.29 -13.07
C ARG A 239 30.48 -78.73 -14.16
N ASP A 240 31.59 -78.03 -14.34
CA ASP A 240 32.62 -78.37 -15.32
C ASP A 240 33.35 -79.66 -14.95
N ALA A 241 33.57 -79.93 -13.66
CA ALA A 241 34.12 -81.21 -13.18
C ALA A 241 33.12 -82.36 -13.42
N LYS A 242 31.82 -82.13 -13.21
CA LYS A 242 30.77 -83.08 -13.55
C LYS A 242 30.71 -83.33 -15.06
N ARG A 243 30.77 -82.26 -15.87
CA ARG A 243 30.80 -82.34 -17.34
C ARG A 243 32.03 -83.11 -17.83
N ARG A 244 33.23 -82.80 -17.33
CA ARG A 244 34.46 -83.57 -17.64
C ARG A 244 34.37 -85.03 -17.23
N LYS A 245 33.68 -85.35 -16.14
CA LYS A 245 33.44 -86.74 -15.71
C LYS A 245 32.44 -87.44 -16.62
N GLU A 246 31.39 -86.75 -17.06
CA GLU A 246 30.41 -87.24 -18.05
C GLU A 246 31.07 -87.44 -19.43
N ASP A 247 31.91 -86.50 -19.87
CA ASP A 247 32.71 -86.60 -21.11
C ASP A 247 33.75 -87.75 -21.03
N ALA A 248 34.39 -87.96 -19.87
CA ALA A 248 35.33 -89.06 -19.66
C ALA A 248 34.65 -90.45 -19.54
N LEU A 249 33.37 -90.49 -19.17
CA LEU A 249 32.56 -91.72 -19.13
C LEU A 249 31.76 -91.96 -20.42
N GLY A 250 31.72 -91.00 -21.35
CA GLY A 250 30.88 -91.04 -22.55
C GLY A 250 31.55 -90.61 -23.88
N GLY A 251 32.89 -90.52 -23.94
CA GLY A 251 33.61 -89.82 -25.01
C GLY A 251 34.24 -90.66 -26.14
N ASN A 252 33.80 -91.89 -26.39
CA ASN A 252 34.27 -92.65 -27.58
C ASN A 252 33.19 -92.82 -28.66
N GLY A 253 31.97 -92.31 -28.44
CA GLY A 253 30.85 -92.42 -29.38
C GLY A 253 30.69 -91.22 -30.32
N ASP A 254 30.82 -90.00 -29.79
CA ASP A 254 30.46 -88.77 -30.53
C ASP A 254 31.51 -88.34 -31.57
N ASP A 255 32.80 -88.62 -31.37
CA ASP A 255 33.84 -88.38 -32.40
C ASP A 255 33.65 -89.25 -33.65
N LEU A 256 33.06 -90.44 -33.48
CA LEU A 256 32.66 -91.33 -34.58
C LEU A 256 31.40 -90.81 -35.28
N GLU A 257 30.49 -90.20 -34.54
CA GLU A 257 29.26 -89.61 -35.08
C GLU A 257 29.50 -88.26 -35.78
N GLU A 258 30.44 -87.44 -35.30
CA GLU A 258 30.90 -86.21 -35.96
C GLU A 258 31.66 -86.52 -37.26
N ARG A 259 32.54 -87.55 -37.27
CA ARG A 259 33.13 -88.06 -38.52
C ARG A 259 32.04 -88.60 -39.45
N GLY A 260 31.05 -89.31 -38.94
CA GLY A 260 29.90 -89.79 -39.72
C GLY A 260 29.01 -88.67 -40.28
N ARG A 261 28.87 -87.53 -39.58
CA ARG A 261 28.17 -86.33 -40.06
C ARG A 261 28.99 -85.60 -41.12
N TRP A 262 30.32 -85.55 -40.98
CA TRP A 262 31.21 -85.01 -42.00
C TRP A 262 31.17 -85.86 -43.29
N TRP A 263 31.24 -87.19 -43.19
CA TRP A 263 31.09 -88.08 -44.34
C TRP A 263 29.68 -88.01 -44.96
N ARG A 264 28.61 -87.88 -44.16
CA ARG A 264 27.24 -87.62 -44.66
C ARG A 264 27.08 -86.23 -45.29
N GLY A 265 27.84 -85.24 -44.83
CA GLY A 265 27.89 -83.89 -45.40
C GLY A 265 28.66 -83.84 -46.72
N VAL A 266 29.75 -84.61 -46.85
CA VAL A 266 30.49 -84.81 -48.11
C VAL A 266 29.62 -85.58 -49.11
N GLU A 267 28.90 -86.61 -48.67
CA GLU A 267 27.92 -87.34 -49.48
C GLU A 267 26.73 -86.44 -49.90
N GLY A 268 26.24 -85.59 -48.99
CA GLY A 268 25.21 -84.59 -49.26
C GLY A 268 25.67 -83.50 -50.23
N GLY A 269 26.90 -83.00 -50.10
CA GLY A 269 27.50 -82.03 -51.02
C GLY A 269 27.72 -82.60 -52.42
N LEU A 270 28.13 -83.86 -52.54
CA LEU A 270 28.25 -84.57 -53.82
C LEU A 270 26.88 -84.79 -54.49
N LYS A 271 25.82 -84.95 -53.68
CA LYS A 271 24.44 -85.10 -54.12
C LYS A 271 23.81 -83.78 -54.58
N VAL A 272 24.20 -82.66 -53.96
CA VAL A 272 23.76 -81.30 -54.32
C VAL A 272 24.46 -80.77 -55.59
N ILE A 273 25.66 -81.26 -55.94
CA ILE A 273 26.32 -80.94 -57.23
C ILE A 273 25.63 -81.62 -58.43
N LEU A 274 24.84 -82.69 -58.22
CA LEU A 274 24.17 -83.46 -59.27
C LEU A 274 22.74 -83.00 -59.62
N THR A 275 22.19 -82.01 -58.92
CA THR A 275 20.87 -81.44 -59.24
C THR A 275 20.95 -79.92 -59.18
N LYS A 276 21.12 -79.28 -60.34
CA LYS A 276 20.89 -77.84 -60.51
C LYS A 276 19.42 -77.55 -60.19
N ASP A 277 19.15 -76.49 -59.44
CA ASP A 277 18.59 -75.27 -60.03
C ASP A 277 18.35 -74.19 -58.96
N HIS A 278 18.92 -73.02 -59.27
CA HIS A 278 18.38 -71.67 -59.09
C HIS A 278 17.86 -71.16 -57.73
N ASP A 279 18.48 -70.03 -57.37
CA ASP A 279 17.87 -68.77 -56.92
C ASP A 279 17.95 -68.35 -55.43
N LYS A 280 18.86 -67.38 -55.23
CA LYS A 280 18.66 -66.02 -54.66
C LYS A 280 18.33 -65.86 -53.17
N ASN A 281 19.36 -65.40 -52.45
CA ASN A 281 19.42 -64.24 -51.55
C ASN A 281 18.15 -63.81 -50.79
N ASN A 282 18.23 -63.81 -49.45
CA ASN A 282 17.65 -62.74 -48.65
C ASN A 282 18.49 -62.51 -47.37
N ASP A 283 19.09 -61.32 -47.30
CA ASP A 283 19.95 -60.84 -46.24
C ASP A 283 19.17 -59.97 -45.23
N ASN A 284 19.46 -60.19 -43.94
CA ASN A 284 19.64 -59.21 -42.86
C ASN A 284 18.46 -58.46 -42.19
N GLN A 285 18.32 -58.68 -40.86
CA GLN A 285 18.47 -57.68 -39.77
C GLN A 285 18.21 -58.30 -38.36
N PRO A 286 18.58 -57.68 -37.21
CA PRO A 286 19.41 -56.49 -36.98
C PRO A 286 20.50 -56.65 -35.88
N ALA A 287 21.32 -55.61 -35.74
CA ALA A 287 22.42 -55.46 -34.79
C ALA A 287 21.99 -54.84 -33.44
N ASP A 288 22.61 -55.37 -32.38
CA ASP A 288 22.85 -54.73 -31.08
C ASP A 288 23.88 -53.58 -31.22
N GLU A 289 23.72 -52.48 -30.48
CA GLU A 289 24.80 -52.00 -29.60
C GLU A 289 24.37 -50.83 -28.69
N PHE A 290 24.53 -51.09 -27.39
CA PHE A 290 24.30 -50.18 -26.27
C PHE A 290 25.43 -49.15 -26.16
N LEU A 291 25.10 -47.88 -26.41
CA LEU A 291 26.00 -46.73 -26.28
C LEU A 291 26.16 -46.31 -24.80
N PHE A 292 27.30 -46.63 -24.18
CA PHE A 292 27.66 -46.14 -22.84
C PHE A 292 28.08 -44.66 -22.89
N LYS A 293 27.29 -43.80 -22.26
CA LYS A 293 27.37 -42.33 -22.33
C LYS A 293 28.32 -41.77 -21.24
N MET A 294 29.57 -41.49 -21.56
CA MET A 294 30.43 -40.62 -20.74
C MET A 294 29.90 -39.19 -20.77
N THR A 295 29.17 -38.73 -19.74
CA THR A 295 28.95 -37.29 -19.56
C THR A 295 28.86 -36.89 -18.10
N LYS A 296 29.36 -35.67 -17.85
CA LYS A 296 29.37 -34.87 -16.61
C LYS A 296 30.70 -34.99 -15.84
N GLY A 297 31.65 -34.11 -16.15
CA GLY A 297 32.83 -33.95 -15.30
C GLY A 297 33.81 -32.86 -15.75
N THR A 298 34.31 -32.95 -16.99
CA THR A 298 35.39 -32.06 -17.48
C THR A 298 35.09 -31.44 -18.84
N ALA A 299 34.28 -32.09 -19.69
CA ALA A 299 33.87 -31.54 -21.01
C ALA A 299 32.83 -30.40 -20.93
N SER A 300 32.13 -30.24 -19.80
CA SER A 300 31.05 -29.25 -19.62
C SER A 300 31.55 -27.80 -19.49
N PHE A 301 32.85 -27.57 -19.26
CA PHE A 301 33.40 -26.22 -19.25
C PHE A 301 33.65 -25.66 -20.66
N GLY A 302 33.78 -26.50 -21.70
CA GLY A 302 33.82 -26.12 -23.12
C GLY A 302 34.67 -24.90 -23.49
N LYS A 303 34.49 -24.40 -24.72
CA LYS A 303 35.22 -23.21 -25.22
C LYS A 303 34.57 -21.85 -24.85
N ARG A 304 33.39 -21.86 -24.21
CA ARG A 304 32.62 -20.65 -23.77
C ARG A 304 32.48 -19.53 -24.81
N HIS A 305 32.44 -19.87 -26.11
CA HIS A 305 32.36 -18.87 -27.18
C HIS A 305 31.01 -18.14 -27.26
N ASN A 306 29.94 -18.76 -26.77
CA ASN A 306 28.59 -18.18 -26.79
C ASN A 306 28.32 -17.39 -25.51
N LYS A 307 27.96 -16.12 -25.65
CA LYS A 307 27.61 -15.23 -24.53
C LYS A 307 26.10 -15.21 -24.33
N SER A 308 25.63 -15.73 -23.20
CA SER A 308 24.21 -15.66 -22.82
C SER A 308 23.81 -14.29 -22.26
N HIS A 309 24.68 -13.64 -21.50
CA HIS A 309 24.43 -12.34 -20.85
C HIS A 309 25.39 -11.24 -21.34
N VAL A 310 24.81 -10.10 -21.75
CA VAL A 310 25.52 -8.87 -22.17
C VAL A 310 25.15 -7.68 -21.29
N LEU A 311 25.81 -6.55 -21.50
CA LEU A 311 25.60 -5.32 -20.73
C LEU A 311 24.20 -4.73 -21.02
N CYS A 312 23.45 -4.47 -19.96
CA CYS A 312 22.12 -3.88 -20.07
C CYS A 312 22.21 -2.36 -20.13
N ARG A 313 21.60 -1.75 -21.15
CA ARG A 313 21.57 -0.28 -21.33
C ARG A 313 20.96 0.47 -20.13
N ARG A 314 19.94 -0.09 -19.47
CA ARG A 314 19.23 0.59 -18.37
C ARG A 314 20.01 0.56 -17.04
N CYS A 315 20.65 -0.57 -16.70
CA CYS A 315 21.28 -0.73 -15.39
C CYS A 315 22.80 -0.88 -15.42
N GLY A 316 23.44 -0.86 -16.59
CA GLY A 316 24.89 -0.96 -16.76
C GLY A 316 25.52 -2.30 -16.36
N ARG A 317 24.72 -3.31 -15.98
CA ARG A 317 25.19 -4.62 -15.52
C ARG A 317 25.16 -5.65 -16.65
N ARG A 318 26.08 -6.61 -16.64
CA ARG A 318 26.09 -7.77 -17.56
C ARG A 318 25.01 -8.78 -17.17
N SER A 319 23.76 -8.42 -17.42
CA SER A 319 22.57 -9.18 -17.00
C SER A 319 21.48 -9.23 -18.06
N LEU A 320 21.69 -8.62 -19.24
CA LEU A 320 20.74 -8.70 -20.35
C LEU A 320 20.93 -10.04 -21.06
N HIS A 321 19.92 -10.91 -21.01
CA HIS A 321 19.96 -12.17 -21.75
C HIS A 321 19.77 -11.88 -23.24
N VAL A 322 20.71 -12.31 -24.08
CA VAL A 322 20.73 -11.98 -25.52
C VAL A 322 19.52 -12.59 -26.24
N GLN A 323 19.33 -13.90 -26.09
CA GLN A 323 18.23 -14.64 -26.76
C GLN A 323 16.83 -14.27 -26.23
N LYS A 324 16.68 -14.08 -24.92
CA LYS A 324 15.38 -13.79 -24.28
C LYS A 324 15.07 -12.30 -24.21
N HIS A 325 15.96 -11.44 -24.71
CA HIS A 325 15.88 -9.99 -24.68
C HIS A 325 15.46 -9.38 -23.33
N THR A 326 15.75 -10.05 -22.22
CA THR A 326 15.26 -9.68 -20.88
C THR A 326 16.39 -9.58 -19.88
N CYS A 327 16.38 -8.52 -19.07
CA CYS A 327 17.42 -8.26 -18.08
C CYS A 327 17.07 -8.86 -16.73
N SER A 328 17.93 -9.76 -16.23
CA SER A 328 17.80 -10.38 -14.91
C SER A 328 18.13 -9.43 -13.74
N SER A 329 18.58 -8.21 -13.98
CA SER A 329 18.80 -7.23 -12.90
C SER A 329 17.60 -6.28 -12.77
N CYS A 330 17.32 -5.53 -13.83
CA CYS A 330 16.33 -4.45 -13.82
C CYS A 330 15.01 -4.78 -14.55
N GLY A 331 14.91 -5.91 -15.25
CA GLY A 331 13.70 -6.28 -16.00
C GLY A 331 13.53 -5.62 -17.36
N TYR A 332 14.52 -4.87 -17.88
CA TYR A 332 14.49 -4.33 -19.25
C TYR A 332 14.08 -5.43 -20.26
N PRO A 333 13.13 -5.17 -21.18
CA PRO A 333 12.54 -3.87 -21.55
C PRO A 333 11.33 -3.41 -20.72
N ALA A 334 10.85 -4.19 -19.74
CA ALA A 334 9.63 -3.88 -18.98
C ALA A 334 9.60 -2.43 -18.46
N ALA A 335 8.42 -1.80 -18.42
CA ALA A 335 8.29 -0.39 -18.02
C ALA A 335 8.77 -0.13 -16.58
N LYS A 336 8.41 -1.01 -15.65
CA LYS A 336 8.81 -0.90 -14.24
C LYS A 336 10.16 -1.61 -14.00
N ILE A 337 11.00 -1.01 -13.16
CA ILE A 337 12.22 -1.68 -12.68
C ILE A 337 11.79 -2.88 -11.83
N ARG A 338 12.28 -4.06 -12.18
CA ARG A 338 12.02 -5.30 -11.44
C ARG A 338 12.36 -5.10 -9.97
N GLY A 339 11.58 -5.62 -9.03
CA GLY A 339 11.85 -5.58 -7.58
C GLY A 339 11.32 -6.85 -6.93
N TYR A 340 12.00 -7.37 -5.90
CA TYR A 340 11.57 -8.56 -5.18
C TYR A 340 11.46 -8.23 -3.70
N ASN A 341 10.24 -8.26 -3.16
CA ASN A 341 10.00 -7.94 -1.75
C ASN A 341 10.46 -9.06 -0.79
N TRP A 342 10.64 -10.27 -1.31
CA TRP A 342 11.12 -11.43 -0.55
C TRP A 342 12.65 -11.55 -0.49
N SER A 343 13.41 -10.82 -1.34
CA SER A 343 14.88 -10.93 -1.37
C SER A 343 15.54 -9.65 -0.85
N GLU A 344 16.05 -9.70 0.38
CA GLU A 344 16.73 -8.57 1.00
C GLU A 344 18.00 -8.17 0.24
N LYS A 345 18.76 -9.15 -0.26
CA LYS A 345 19.92 -8.93 -1.13
C LYS A 345 19.53 -8.22 -2.43
N ALA A 346 18.38 -8.54 -3.01
CA ALA A 346 17.87 -7.87 -4.21
C ALA A 346 17.41 -6.43 -3.92
N LYS A 347 16.79 -6.19 -2.75
CA LYS A 347 16.47 -4.84 -2.25
C LYS A 347 17.75 -4.01 -2.10
N ARG A 348 18.74 -4.49 -1.33
CA ARG A 348 20.03 -3.80 -1.10
C ARG A 348 20.77 -3.45 -2.38
N ARG A 349 20.79 -4.35 -3.39
CA ARG A 349 21.42 -4.11 -4.70
C ARG A 349 20.75 -3.03 -5.55
N LYS A 350 19.55 -2.58 -5.17
CA LYS A 350 18.76 -1.50 -5.80
C LYS A 350 18.61 -0.29 -4.89
N THR A 351 19.02 -0.41 -3.63
CA THR A 351 19.05 0.69 -2.67
C THR A 351 20.03 1.77 -3.15
N THR A 352 19.61 3.00 -2.97
CA THR A 352 20.16 4.24 -3.55
C THR A 352 21.67 4.38 -3.36
N GLY A 353 22.45 4.35 -4.46
CA GLY A 353 23.85 4.79 -4.48
C GLY A 353 24.01 6.32 -4.53
N SER A 354 25.26 6.80 -4.58
CA SER A 354 25.64 8.21 -4.59
C SER A 354 25.27 8.99 -5.87
N GLY A 355 24.88 8.32 -6.95
CA GLY A 355 24.62 8.93 -8.27
C GLY A 355 23.25 9.62 -8.44
N ARG A 356 22.46 9.81 -7.38
CA ARG A 356 21.22 10.61 -7.47
C ARG A 356 21.53 12.08 -7.23
N MET A 357 20.98 12.97 -8.04
CA MET A 357 20.91 14.43 -7.79
C MET A 357 20.00 14.75 -6.57
N ARG A 358 20.26 14.13 -5.42
CA ARG A 358 19.49 14.27 -4.18
C ARG A 358 19.50 15.72 -3.72
N TYR A 359 20.66 16.38 -3.84
CA TYR A 359 20.82 17.78 -3.51
C TYR A 359 19.86 18.68 -4.31
N LEU A 360 19.81 18.55 -5.65
CA LEU A 360 18.92 19.37 -6.48
C LEU A 360 17.44 19.17 -6.14
N LYS A 361 17.01 17.95 -5.81
CA LYS A 361 15.62 17.72 -5.33
C LYS A 361 15.33 18.42 -4.02
N THR A 362 16.31 18.51 -3.12
CA THR A 362 16.14 19.23 -1.85
C THR A 362 16.12 20.75 -2.04
N VAL A 363 16.83 21.28 -3.04
CA VAL A 363 16.87 22.73 -3.34
C VAL A 363 15.48 23.25 -3.68
N SER A 364 14.75 22.63 -4.61
CA SER A 364 13.38 23.06 -4.94
C SER A 364 12.42 22.98 -3.75
N ARG A 365 12.61 22.01 -2.85
CA ARG A 365 11.83 21.91 -1.60
C ARG A 365 12.17 23.06 -0.64
N LYS A 366 13.45 23.44 -0.53
CA LYS A 366 13.88 24.61 0.26
C LYS A 366 13.31 25.91 -0.32
N PHE A 367 13.31 26.09 -1.65
CA PHE A 367 12.65 27.22 -2.32
C PHE A 367 11.17 27.33 -1.92
N LYS A 368 10.42 26.22 -1.98
CA LYS A 368 8.98 26.20 -1.63
C LYS A 368 8.70 26.51 -0.15
N ASN A 369 9.59 26.09 0.73
CA ASN A 369 9.45 26.31 2.17
C ASN A 369 10.02 27.68 2.61
N GLY A 370 10.43 28.52 1.65
CA GLY A 370 11.19 29.74 1.90
C GLY A 370 12.63 29.43 2.29
N PHE A 371 13.57 30.19 1.75
CA PHE A 371 14.89 30.26 2.37
C PHE A 371 14.76 31.04 3.68
N GLN A 372 15.58 30.68 4.67
CA GLN A 372 15.74 31.53 5.84
C GLN A 372 16.37 32.85 5.37
N ASN A 373 15.52 33.84 5.11
CA ASN A 373 15.94 35.20 4.84
C ASN A 373 15.91 35.94 6.18
N GLY A 374 17.08 36.38 6.63
CA GLY A 374 17.24 37.06 7.91
C GLY A 374 18.61 36.76 8.53
N VAL A 375 19.11 37.73 9.29
CA VAL A 375 20.33 37.58 10.09
C VAL A 375 20.02 36.61 11.24
N PRO A 376 20.92 35.68 11.64
CA PRO A 376 20.65 34.74 12.72
C PRO A 376 20.16 35.46 13.99
N LYS A 377 19.26 34.81 14.74
CA LYS A 377 18.82 35.31 16.04
C LYS A 377 20.09 35.57 16.89
N ASP A 378 20.23 36.79 17.41
CA ASP A 378 21.37 37.32 18.19
C ASP A 378 22.60 37.83 17.42
N SER A 379 22.50 38.03 16.11
CA SER A 379 23.56 38.69 15.34
C SER A 379 23.53 40.22 15.46
N ARG A 380 24.69 40.84 15.72
CA ARG A 380 24.87 42.30 15.87
C ARG A 380 24.95 43.07 14.53
N GLY A 381 24.19 42.64 13.52
CA GLY A 381 24.16 43.28 12.19
C GLY A 381 23.04 44.32 12.07
N PRO A 382 23.16 45.33 11.18
CA PRO A 382 22.09 46.30 10.95
C PRO A 382 20.84 45.60 10.41
N THR A 383 19.69 45.81 11.07
CA THR A 383 18.40 45.25 10.68
C THR A 383 17.91 45.96 9.41
N ALA A 384 17.91 45.27 8.27
CA ALA A 384 17.30 45.78 7.05
C ALA A 384 15.78 45.96 7.30
N LYS A 385 15.29 47.20 7.13
CA LYS A 385 13.86 47.50 7.18
C LYS A 385 13.20 46.83 5.97
N THR A 386 12.23 45.95 6.24
CA THR A 386 11.34 45.40 5.22
C THR A 386 10.28 46.45 4.88
N GLU A 387 10.26 46.86 3.61
CA GLU A 387 9.10 47.52 2.96
C GLU A 387 7.94 46.54 2.75
#